data_AF-A0A3C1CH15-F1
#
_entry.id   AF-A0A3C1CH15-F1
#
_cell.length_a   1.000
_cell.length_b   1.000
_cell.length_c   1.000
_cell.angle_alpha   90.00
_cell.angle_beta   90.00
_cell.angle_gamma   90.00
#
_symmetry.space_group_name_H-M   'P 1'
#
loop_
_entity.id
_entity.type
_entity.pdbx_description
1 polymer ?
#
loop_
_entity_poly.entity_id
_entity_poly.type
_entity_poly.pdbx_seq_one_letter_code
_entity_poly.pdbx_strand_id
1 'polypeptide(L)' 'AEPWDVGPDGYRLGQFPPGWAEWNGAFRDCVRRFWRGDPGQVPELASRLTGSSDIYRPSGRGTYASINFVTCH' A
#
# COMPACT_ATOMS: atom_id res chain seq x y z
N ALA A 1 6.87 -9.12 1.85
CA ALA A 1 7.70 -8.78 0.69
C ALA A 1 7.82 -7.27 0.58
N GLU A 2 8.95 -6.79 0.09
CA GLU A 2 9.08 -5.45 -0.49
C GLU A 2 8.66 -5.60 -1.96
N PRO A 3 7.45 -5.17 -2.35
CA PRO A 3 6.85 -5.58 -3.62
C PRO A 3 7.33 -4.70 -4.78
N TRP A 4 8.63 -4.39 -4.80
CA TRP A 4 9.27 -3.66 -5.88
C TRP A 4 10.74 -4.03 -6.04
N ASP A 5 11.26 -3.86 -7.25
CA ASP A 5 12.68 -3.77 -7.54
C ASP A 5 12.97 -2.55 -8.46
N VAL A 6 14.24 -2.34 -8.80
CA VAL A 6 14.70 -1.20 -9.64
C VAL A 6 14.60 -1.47 -11.15
N GLY A 7 14.21 -2.67 -11.56
CA GLY A 7 14.12 -3.07 -12.95
C GLY A 7 12.86 -2.53 -13.65
N PRO A 8 12.82 -2.61 -14.99
CA PRO A 8 11.59 -2.41 -15.73
C PRO A 8 10.48 -3.34 -15.22
N ASP A 9 9.27 -2.81 -15.05
CA ASP A 9 8.11 -3.52 -14.48
C ASP A 9 8.31 -4.05 -13.04
N GLY A 10 9.31 -3.52 -12.33
CA GLY A 10 9.66 -3.92 -10.97
C GLY A 10 8.57 -3.64 -9.94
N TYR A 11 7.64 -2.71 -10.18
CA TYR A 11 6.59 -2.35 -9.22
C TYR A 11 5.42 -3.35 -9.24
N ARG A 12 5.37 -4.23 -8.22
CA ARG A 12 4.45 -5.38 -8.13
C ARG A 12 3.54 -5.34 -6.90
N LEU A 13 3.29 -4.15 -6.34
CA LEU A 13 2.39 -3.97 -5.20
C LEU A 13 0.99 -4.53 -5.52
N GLY A 14 0.48 -5.38 -4.63
CA GLY A 14 -0.79 -6.09 -4.79
C GLY A 14 -0.72 -7.36 -5.65
N GLN A 15 0.44 -7.69 -6.22
CA GLN A 15 0.56 -8.79 -7.20
C GLN A 15 1.25 -10.05 -6.64
N PHE A 16 1.69 -10.08 -5.37
CA PHE A 16 2.23 -11.32 -4.80
C PHE A 16 1.12 -12.34 -4.55
N PRO A 17 1.46 -13.65 -4.57
CA PRO A 17 0.48 -14.71 -4.31
C PRO A 17 -0.18 -14.62 -2.92
N PRO A 18 -1.37 -15.22 -2.74
CA PRO A 18 -1.98 -15.45 -1.43
C PRO A 18 -0.99 -16.07 -0.43
N GLY A 19 -1.10 -15.68 0.84
CA GLY A 19 -0.15 -16.06 1.90
C GLY A 19 0.99 -15.07 2.11
N TRP A 20 1.24 -14.15 1.17
CA TRP A 20 2.20 -13.07 1.33
C TRP A 20 1.54 -11.79 1.86
N ALA A 21 2.22 -11.17 2.84
CA ALA A 21 1.99 -9.79 3.23
C ALA A 21 3.05 -8.87 2.59
N GLU A 22 2.64 -7.69 2.17
CA GLU A 22 3.44 -6.76 1.38
C GLU A 22 3.60 -5.42 2.09
N TRP A 23 4.80 -4.84 2.01
CA TRP A 23 5.06 -3.49 2.47
C TRP A 23 4.28 -2.50 1.62
N ASN A 24 3.31 -1.83 2.23
CA ASN A 24 2.43 -0.92 1.52
C ASN A 24 3.05 0.49 1.40
N GLY A 25 3.87 0.69 0.38
CA GLY A 25 4.45 2.01 0.06
C GLY A 25 3.38 3.08 -0.24
N ALA A 26 2.26 2.69 -0.84
CA ALA A 26 1.16 3.62 -1.12
C ALA A 26 0.48 4.13 0.17
N PHE A 27 0.33 3.28 1.20
CA PHE A 27 -0.11 3.71 2.53
C PHE A 27 0.86 4.74 3.11
N ARG A 28 2.17 4.41 3.13
CA ARG A 28 3.22 5.28 3.67
C ARG A 28 3.16 6.67 3.03
N ASP A 29 3.10 6.72 1.71
CA ASP A 29 3.16 7.98 0.97
C ASP A 29 1.88 8.80 1.13
N CYS A 30 0.70 8.17 1.06
CA CYS A 30 -0.58 8.85 1.28
C CYS A 30 -0.68 9.44 2.70
N VAL A 31 -0.33 8.67 3.73
CA VAL A 31 -0.34 9.15 5.13
C VAL A 31 0.61 10.32 5.32
N ARG A 32 1.82 10.25 4.73
CA ARG A 32 2.78 11.36 4.78
C ARG A 32 2.26 12.61 4.06
N ARG A 33 1.68 12.46 2.86
CA ARG A 33 1.07 13.59 2.11
C ARG A 33 -0.07 14.24 2.90
N PHE A 34 -0.94 13.43 3.49
CA PHE A 34 -2.05 13.93 4.31
C PHE A 34 -1.54 14.76 5.49
N TRP A 35 -0.59 14.23 6.27
CA TRP A 35 -0.05 14.96 7.42
C TRP A 35 0.85 16.13 7.06
N ARG A 36 1.49 16.11 5.89
CA ARG A 36 2.20 17.27 5.33
C ARG A 36 1.26 18.42 4.97
N GLY A 37 -0.04 18.14 4.79
CA GLY A 37 -1.06 19.14 4.42
C GLY A 37 -1.33 19.21 2.92
N ASP A 38 -0.95 18.19 2.15
CA ASP A 38 -1.26 18.15 0.72
C ASP A 38 -2.78 18.12 0.51
N PRO A 39 -3.33 18.86 -0.47
CA PRO A 39 -4.76 18.85 -0.74
C PRO A 39 -5.23 17.51 -1.33
N GLY A 40 -6.52 17.21 -1.17
CA GLY A 40 -7.19 16.10 -1.87
C GLY A 40 -6.85 14.69 -1.37
N GLN A 41 -6.20 14.53 -0.22
CA GLN A 41 -5.76 13.21 0.26
C GLN A 41 -6.85 12.39 0.95
N VAL A 42 -7.96 13.01 1.38
CA VAL A 42 -9.01 12.35 2.17
C VAL A 42 -9.58 11.08 1.50
N PRO A 43 -9.92 11.05 0.20
CA PRO A 43 -10.45 9.85 -0.44
C PRO A 43 -9.43 8.69 -0.48
N GLU A 44 -8.18 8.98 -0.82
CA GLU A 44 -7.12 7.98 -0.85
C GLU A 44 -6.81 7.46 0.56
N LEU A 45 -6.78 8.37 1.55
CA LEU A 45 -6.58 8.04 2.96
C LEU A 45 -7.67 7.11 3.48
N ALA A 46 -8.94 7.32 3.12
CA ALA A 46 -10.02 6.43 3.50
C ALA A 46 -9.79 4.99 2.99
N SER A 47 -9.32 4.84 1.75
CA SER A 47 -8.90 3.55 1.19
C SER A 47 -7.71 2.95 1.98
N ARG A 48 -6.70 3.77 2.30
CA ARG A 48 -5.53 3.34 3.08
C ARG A 48 -5.90 2.82 4.47
N LEU A 49 -6.78 3.53 5.18
CA LEU A 49 -7.25 3.20 6.53
C LEU A 49 -8.15 1.96 6.56
N THR A 50 -8.86 1.68 5.48
CA THR A 50 -9.76 0.51 5.35
C THR A 50 -9.05 -0.71 4.75
N GLY A 51 -7.73 -0.82 4.95
CA GLY A 51 -6.93 -1.97 4.57
C GLY A 51 -6.52 -2.01 3.10
N SER A 52 -6.58 -0.87 2.39
CA SER A 52 -6.17 -0.75 0.98
C SER A 52 -6.83 -1.80 0.08
N SER A 53 -8.15 -1.97 0.23
CA SER A 53 -8.91 -2.99 -0.49
C SER A 53 -8.83 -2.82 -2.01
N ASP A 54 -8.65 -1.60 -2.51
CA ASP A 54 -8.37 -1.30 -3.91
C ASP A 54 -7.09 -1.97 -4.45
N ILE A 55 -6.12 -2.25 -3.58
CA ILE A 55 -4.88 -2.96 -3.94
C ILE A 55 -5.05 -4.47 -3.79
N TYR A 56 -5.53 -4.95 -2.64
CA TYR A 56 -5.41 -6.37 -2.28
C TYR A 56 -6.66 -7.20 -2.60
N ARG A 57 -7.85 -6.59 -2.64
CA ARG A 57 -9.11 -7.30 -2.93
C ARG A 57 -9.13 -7.97 -4.31
N PRO A 58 -8.57 -7.39 -5.40
CA PRO A 58 -8.52 -8.06 -6.70
C PRO A 58 -7.80 -9.40 -6.68
N SER A 59 -6.80 -9.55 -5.80
CA SER A 59 -6.04 -10.79 -5.59
C SER A 59 -6.72 -11.78 -4.62
N GLY A 60 -7.94 -11.49 -4.16
CA GLY A 60 -8.65 -12.28 -3.16
C GLY A 60 -8.06 -12.19 -1.75
N ARG A 61 -7.10 -11.29 -1.51
CA ARG A 61 -6.42 -11.14 -0.23
C ARG A 61 -7.15 -10.15 0.68
N GLY A 62 -7.16 -10.48 1.97
CA GLY A 62 -7.75 -9.64 3.02
C GLY A 62 -6.83 -8.52 3.48
N THR A 63 -7.29 -7.75 4.46
CA THR A 63 -6.55 -6.60 5.02
C THR A 63 -5.18 -6.98 5.60
N TYR A 64 -5.01 -8.23 6.04
CA TYR A 64 -3.73 -8.77 6.53
C TYR A 64 -2.59 -8.72 5.51
N ALA A 65 -2.91 -8.66 4.20
CA ALA A 65 -1.89 -8.60 3.16
C ALA A 65 -1.18 -7.24 3.10
N SER A 66 -1.76 -6.20 3.73
CA SER A 66 -1.17 -4.87 3.81
C SER A 66 -0.33 -4.71 5.07
N ILE A 67 0.98 -4.57 4.93
CA ILE A 67 1.85 -4.09 6.01
C ILE A 67 1.89 -2.56 5.93
N ASN A 68 1.12 -1.91 6.80
CA ASN A 68 1.05 -0.46 6.90
C ASN A 68 2.21 0.08 7.75
N PHE A 69 2.97 1.02 7.22
CA PHE A 69 4.09 1.65 7.92
C PHE A 69 4.22 3.12 7.53
N VAL A 70 4.75 3.94 8.44
CA VAL A 70 5.03 5.37 8.19
C VAL A 70 6.51 5.61 7.96
N THR A 71 7.38 4.82 8.58
CA THR A 71 8.84 4.89 8.45
C THR A 71 9.43 3.48 8.40
N CYS A 72 10.61 3.35 7.80
CA CYS A 72 11.46 2.17 7.79
C CYS A 72 12.92 2.64 7.89
N HIS A 73 13.85 1.69 8.03
CA HIS A 73 15.29 1.97 8.00
C HIS A 73 15.76 2.37 6.60
#